data_AF-A0A1F9QM83-F1
#
_entry.id   AF-A0A1F9QM83-F1
#
_cell.length_a   1.000
_cell.length_b   1.000
_cell.length_c   1.000
_cell.angle_alpha   90.00
_cell.angle_beta   90.00
_cell.angle_gamma   90.00
#
_symmetry.space_group_name_H-M   'P 1'
#
loop_
_entity.id
_entity.type
_entity.pdbx_description
1 polymer ?
#
loop_
_entity_poly.entity_id
_entity_poly.type
_entity_poly.pdbx_seq_one_letter_code
_entity_poly.pdbx_strand_id
1 'polypeptide(L)'
;MDCPCCKARIEVDRQNGKVLRHWDKPEVKEGTDPMQEAFKKMKADKSRLDDYFTNAGKSMEEKKKELEEKFKQEKKRIEDSGDTSKPLNPMDLD
;
A
#
# COMPACT_ATOMS: atom_id res chain seq x y z
N MET A 1 37.02 5.82 9.22
CA MET A 1 37.81 6.79 9.99
C MET A 1 36.81 7.73 10.62
N ASP A 2 37.02 8.12 11.88
CA ASP A 2 36.13 9.06 12.56
C ASP A 2 36.76 10.46 12.54
N CYS A 3 35.97 11.52 12.30
CA CYS A 3 36.52 12.87 12.30
C CYS A 3 37.02 13.21 13.70
N PRO A 4 38.26 13.71 13.86
CA PRO A 4 38.75 14.19 15.15
C PRO A 4 37.96 15.41 15.67
N CYS A 5 37.21 16.08 14.79
CA CYS A 5 36.41 17.26 15.09
C CYS A 5 35.03 16.95 15.71
N CYS A 6 34.30 16.00 15.13
CA CYS A 6 32.89 15.73 15.45
C CYS A 6 32.61 14.24 15.73
N LYS A 7 33.63 13.38 15.68
CA LYS A 7 33.53 11.91 15.81
C LYS A 7 32.56 11.26 14.81
N ALA A 8 32.17 11.96 13.76
CA ALA A 8 31.30 11.41 12.72
C ALA A 8 32.11 10.54 11.75
N ARG A 9 31.42 9.63 11.06
CA ARG A 9 32.08 8.69 10.16
C ARG A 9 32.49 9.43 8.88
N ILE A 10 33.76 9.35 8.51
CA ILE A 10 34.30 9.95 7.29
C ILE A 10 34.95 8.90 6.39
N GLU A 11 34.76 9.09 5.09
CA GLU A 11 35.48 8.38 4.02
C GLU A 11 36.50 9.33 3.40
N VAL A 12 37.75 8.88 3.35
CA VAL A 12 38.90 9.68 2.91
C VAL A 12 39.62 8.92 1.81
N ASP A 13 39.98 9.63 0.73
CA ASP A 13 40.81 9.11 -0.34
C ASP A 13 42.25 8.91 0.15
N ARG A 14 42.77 7.70 -0.05
CA ARG A 14 44.06 7.25 0.47
C ARG A 14 45.26 7.90 -0.22
N GLN A 15 45.12 8.41 -1.44
CA GLN A 15 46.26 8.96 -2.20
C GLN A 15 46.50 10.44 -1.91
N ASN A 16 45.43 11.22 -1.70
CA ASN A 16 45.50 12.67 -1.56
C ASN A 16 44.98 13.18 -0.20
N GLY A 17 44.47 12.29 0.66
CA GLY A 17 43.96 12.62 1.99
C GLY A 17 42.68 13.45 1.99
N LYS A 18 41.98 13.58 0.84
CA LYS A 18 40.76 14.39 0.75
C LYS A 18 39.55 13.63 1.30
N VAL A 19 38.71 14.32 2.06
CA VAL A 19 37.43 13.77 2.54
C VAL A 19 36.46 13.68 1.35
N LEU A 20 36.04 12.47 1.02
CA LEU A 20 35.07 12.22 -0.05
C LEU A 20 33.64 12.34 0.47
N ARG A 21 33.38 11.82 1.68
CA ARG A 21 32.04 11.76 2.27
C ARG A 21 32.11 11.90 3.79
N HIS A 22 31.17 12.66 4.33
CA HIS A 22 30.97 12.88 5.76
C HIS A 22 29.53 12.45 6.09
N TRP A 23 29.38 11.46 6.96
CA TRP A 23 28.06 11.05 7.46
C TRP A 23 27.92 11.49 8.89
N ASP A 24 26.88 12.27 9.15
CA ASP A 24 26.48 12.61 10.51
C ASP A 24 26.19 11.35 11.30
N LYS A 25 26.54 11.36 12.58
CA LYS A 25 26.25 10.24 13.47
C LYS A 25 24.73 10.10 13.54
N PRO A 26 24.15 8.91 13.25
CA PRO A 26 22.73 8.71 13.45
C PRO A 26 22.43 8.96 14.92
N GLU A 27 21.53 9.91 15.19
CA GLU A 27 20.99 10.14 16.53
C GLU A 27 20.16 8.92 16.91
N VAL A 28 20.81 7.91 17.48
CA VAL A 28 20.12 6.86 18.20
C VAL A 28 19.53 7.56 19.42
N LYS A 29 18.21 7.79 19.41
CA LYS A 29 17.49 8.36 20.56
C LYS A 29 17.73 7.44 21.75
N GLU A 30 18.65 7.83 22.64
CA GLU A 30 18.89 7.13 23.89
C GLU A 30 17.66 7.30 24.78
N GLY A 31 16.86 6.23 24.94
CA GLY A 31 15.73 6.24 25.88
C GLY A 31 14.50 5.42 25.47
N THR A 32 14.40 4.95 24.23
CA THR A 32 13.34 4.02 23.82
C THR A 32 13.94 2.69 23.43
N ASP A 33 13.49 1.61 24.08
CA ASP A 33 13.83 0.25 23.69
C ASP A 33 13.38 0.06 22.22
N PRO A 34 14.33 -0.10 21.27
CA PRO A 34 14.01 -0.22 19.86
C PRO A 34 13.07 -1.40 19.57
N MET A 35 13.08 -2.41 20.44
CA MET A 35 12.17 -3.56 20.35
C MET A 35 10.73 -3.15 20.65
N GLN A 36 10.50 -2.34 21.68
CA GLN A 36 9.15 -1.86 22.02
C GLN A 36 8.57 -0.93 20.95
N GLU A 37 9.39 -0.07 20.35
CA GLU A 37 8.95 0.78 19.24
C GLU A 37 8.62 -0.04 17.99
N ALA A 38 9.43 -1.06 17.68
CA ALA A 38 9.15 -2.00 16.60
C ALA A 38 7.82 -2.74 16.82
N PHE A 39 7.54 -3.21 18.04
CA PHE A 39 6.26 -3.84 18.37
C PHE A 39 5.06 -2.89 18.21
N LYS A 40 5.20 -1.62 18.62
CA LYS A 40 4.14 -0.61 18.43
C LYS A 40 3.89 -0.35 16.95
N LYS A 41 4.94 -0.18 16.14
CA LYS A 41 4.83 -0.01 14.68
C LYS A 41 4.16 -1.22 14.03
N MET A 42 4.57 -2.43 14.40
CA MET A 42 4.00 -3.65 13.84
C MET A 42 2.50 -3.81 14.18
N LYS A 43 2.07 -3.43 15.39
CA LYS A 43 0.64 -3.39 15.74
C LYS A 43 -0.13 -2.35 14.92
N ALA A 44 0.43 -1.15 14.75
CA ALA A 44 -0.20 -0.10 13.94
C ALA A 44 -0.32 -0.51 12.47
N ASP A 45 0.72 -1.12 11.91
CA ASP A 45 0.69 -1.63 10.53
C ASP A 45 -0.31 -2.77 10.37
N LYS A 46 -0.42 -3.67 11.35
CA LYS A 46 -1.44 -4.74 11.33
C LYS A 46 -2.86 -4.15 11.28
N SER A 47 -3.15 -3.15 12.11
CA SER A 47 -4.46 -2.47 12.10
C SER A 47 -4.75 -1.82 10.75
N ARG A 48 -3.77 -1.08 10.20
CA ARG A 48 -3.91 -0.41 8.91
C ARG A 48 -4.18 -1.40 7.76
N LEU A 49 -3.49 -2.54 7.77
CA LEU A 49 -3.71 -3.60 6.77
C LEU A 49 -5.10 -4.23 6.93
N ASP A 50 -5.52 -4.53 8.15
CA ASP A 50 -6.83 -5.13 8.42
C ASP A 50 -7.98 -4.23 7.97
N ASP A 51 -7.87 -2.92 8.24
CA ASP A 51 -8.83 -1.91 7.76
C ASP A 51 -8.88 -1.86 6.23
N TYR A 52 -7.71 -1.90 5.57
CA TYR A 52 -7.62 -1.90 4.11
C TYR A 52 -8.30 -3.13 3.50
N PHE A 53 -7.99 -4.33 4.00
CA PHE A 53 -8.57 -5.56 3.49
C PHE A 53 -10.07 -5.66 3.77
N THR A 54 -10.51 -5.21 4.95
CA THR A 54 -11.93 -5.20 5.32
C THR A 54 -12.73 -4.27 4.41
N ASN A 55 -12.22 -3.06 4.16
CA ASN A 55 -12.89 -2.11 3.26
C ASN A 55 -12.89 -2.58 1.81
N ALA A 56 -11.78 -3.14 1.32
CA ALA A 56 -11.71 -3.71 -0.01
C ALA A 56 -12.69 -4.89 -0.18
N GLY A 57 -12.78 -5.79 0.81
CA GLY A 57 -13.72 -6.90 0.81
C GLY A 57 -15.18 -6.44 0.77
N LYS A 58 -15.54 -5.44 1.57
CA LYS A 58 -16.89 -4.85 1.56
C LYS A 58 -17.26 -4.24 0.21
N SER A 59 -16.36 -3.45 -0.38
CA SER A 59 -16.61 -2.83 -1.69
C SER A 59 -16.82 -3.87 -2.80
N MET A 60 -16.07 -4.97 -2.77
CA MET A 60 -16.23 -6.07 -3.74
C MET A 60 -17.57 -6.80 -3.57
N GLU A 61 -17.97 -7.06 -2.32
CA GLU A 61 -19.26 -7.70 -2.03
C GLU A 61 -20.45 -6.79 -2.40
N GLU A 62 -20.36 -5.49 -2.14
CA GLU A 62 -21.37 -4.50 -2.56
C GLU A 62 -21.51 -4.46 -4.07
N LYS A 63 -20.39 -4.37 -4.82
CA LYS A 63 -20.40 -4.42 -6.28
C LYS A 63 -21.00 -5.70 -6.82
N LYS A 64 -20.70 -6.84 -6.18
CA LYS A 64 -21.27 -8.14 -6.57
C LYS A 64 -22.79 -8.15 -6.39
N LYS A 65 -23.30 -7.65 -5.25
CA LYS A 65 -24.74 -7.54 -4.99
C LYS A 65 -25.43 -6.63 -6.00
N GLU A 66 -24.85 -5.46 -6.28
CA GLU A 66 -25.40 -4.52 -7.26
C GLU A 66 -25.49 -5.14 -8.67
N LEU A 67 -24.41 -5.82 -9.11
CA LEU A 67 -24.40 -6.53 -10.39
C LEU A 67 -25.43 -7.66 -10.45
N GLU A 68 -25.58 -8.42 -9.36
CA GLU A 68 -26.54 -9.52 -9.29
C GLU A 68 -27.99 -9.01 -9.28
N GLU A 69 -28.26 -7.89 -8.61
CA GLU A 69 -29.57 -7.22 -8.65
C GLU A 69 -29.91 -6.72 -10.05
N LYS A 70 -28.98 -6.03 -10.72
CA LYS A 70 -29.15 -5.58 -12.11
C LYS A 70 -29.39 -6.75 -13.05
N PHE A 71 -28.63 -7.84 -12.90
CA PHE A 71 -28.81 -9.06 -13.69
C PHE A 71 -30.19 -9.67 -13.47
N LYS A 72 -30.67 -9.77 -12.22
CA LYS A 72 -32.00 -10.29 -11.90
C LYS A 72 -33.12 -9.40 -12.47
N GLN A 73 -32.96 -8.08 -12.40
CA GLN A 73 -33.92 -7.13 -12.97
C GLN A 73 -34.00 -7.28 -14.49
N GLU A 74 -32.85 -7.32 -15.16
CA GLU A 74 -32.80 -7.47 -16.62
C GLU A 74 -33.34 -8.83 -17.07
N LYS A 75 -33.01 -9.90 -16.33
CA LYS A 75 -33.57 -11.24 -16.56
C LYS A 75 -35.10 -11.23 -16.49
N LYS A 76 -35.68 -10.59 -15.47
CA LYS A 76 -37.14 -10.44 -15.35
C LYS A 76 -37.73 -9.63 -16.51
N ARG A 77 -37.09 -8.51 -16.88
CA ARG A 77 -37.51 -7.69 -18.04
C ARG A 77 -37.58 -8.53 -19.31
N ILE A 78 -36.57 -9.37 -19.55
CA ILE A 78 -36.51 -10.26 -20.72
C ILE A 78 -37.61 -11.34 -20.65
N GLU A 79 -37.78 -11.99 -19.49
CA GLU A 79 -38.85 -12.99 -19.28
C GLU A 79 -40.24 -12.39 -19.51
N ASP A 80 -40.50 -11.16 -19.03
CA ASP A 80 -41.78 -10.46 -19.17
C ASP A 80 -42.02 -9.92 -20.59
N SER A 81 -40.97 -9.47 -21.28
CA SER A 81 -41.08 -8.88 -22.63
C SER A 81 -40.95 -9.90 -23.78
N GLY A 82 -40.46 -11.10 -23.50
CA GLY A 82 -40.17 -12.12 -24.52
C GLY A 82 -39.06 -11.72 -25.48
N ASP A 83 -38.22 -10.75 -25.12
CA ASP A 83 -37.13 -10.23 -25.94
C ASP A 83 -36.02 -11.29 -26.08
N THR A 84 -35.92 -11.89 -27.25
CA THR A 84 -34.92 -12.92 -27.59
C THR A 84 -33.70 -12.34 -28.29
N SER A 85 -33.60 -11.01 -28.37
CA SER A 85 -32.46 -10.35 -29.02
C SER A 85 -31.17 -10.58 -28.24
N LYS A 86 -30.07 -10.76 -28.96
CA LYS A 86 -28.75 -10.97 -28.36
C LYS A 86 -28.29 -9.67 -27.68
N PRO A 87 -27.80 -9.72 -26.43
CA PRO A 87 -27.23 -8.54 -25.77
C PRO A 87 -26.09 -7.95 -26.62
N LEU A 88 -26.07 -6.61 -26.73
CA LEU A 88 -24.95 -5.92 -27.39
C LEU A 88 -23.66 -6.19 -26.61
N ASN A 89 -22.63 -6.60 -27.33
CA ASN A 89 -21.32 -6.84 -26.78
C ASN A 89 -20.66 -5.48 -26.49
N PRO A 90 -20.23 -5.21 -25.25
CA PRO A 90 -19.64 -3.93 -24.88
C PRO A 90 -18.30 -3.64 -25.59
N MET A 91 -17.62 -4.66 -26.13
CA MET A 91 -16.41 -4.46 -26.95
C MET A 91 -16.71 -4.00 -28.38
N ASP A 92 -17.97 -4.09 -28.81
CA ASP A 92 -18.43 -3.62 -30.13
C ASP A 92 -19.02 -2.20 -30.05
N LEU A 93 -19.00 -1.57 -28.86
CA LEU A 93 -19.42 -0.20 -28.58
C LEU A 93 -18.16 0.68 -28.41
N ASP A 94 -17.55 1.09 -29.52
CA ASP A 94 -16.39 2.00 -29.57
C ASP A 94 -16.77 3.44 -29.21
#